data_AF-A0A8D3AG08-F1
#
_entry.id   AF-A0A8D3AG08-F1
#
_cell.length_a   1.000
_cell.length_b   1.000
_cell.length_c   1.000
_cell.angle_alpha   90.00
_cell.angle_beta   90.00
_cell.angle_gamma   90.00
#
_symmetry.space_group_name_H-M   'P 1'
#
loop_
_entity.id
_entity.type
_entity.pdbx_description
1 polymer ?
#
loop_
_entity_poly.entity_id
_entity_poly.type
_entity_poly.pdbx_seq_one_letter_code
_entity_poly.pdbx_strand_id
1 'polypeptide(L)'
;MERRQFVASLVAGGCAGMCVDLTLFPLDTIKTRLQSQQGFYKAGGFRGIYAGVPSAAVGSFPNAAAFFVTYDCTKSLLSAGGALAAPHVAPVTHMLAASLGEIVACLIRVPTEVIKQRTQASPSSTTYHILLATLREEGVRGLYRGYGSTVVREIPFSLVQFPLWEYLKALWSSRQGHTLYSWQAAVCGAFAGAVAAFVTTPLDVAKTRIMLAKSVCGQHTQGDLHQRGRVHLPGSLREGPPHFAVAARPL
;
A
#
# COMPACT_ATOMS: atom_id res chain seq x y z
N MET A 1 -28.34 10.91 -10.95
CA MET A 1 -27.85 10.32 -12.21
C MET A 1 -28.90 9.34 -12.72
N GLU A 2 -29.13 9.29 -14.04
CA GLU A 2 -29.88 8.17 -14.61
C GLU A 2 -29.12 6.87 -14.36
N ARG A 3 -29.83 5.79 -14.02
CA ARG A 3 -29.25 4.46 -13.74
C ARG A 3 -28.22 4.02 -14.79
N ARG A 4 -28.42 4.41 -16.06
CA ARG A 4 -27.52 4.12 -17.18
C ARG A 4 -26.18 4.82 -17.07
N GLN A 5 -26.15 6.09 -16.65
CA GLN A 5 -24.90 6.86 -16.48
C GLN A 5 -24.06 6.33 -15.32
N PHE A 6 -24.71 5.90 -14.25
CA PHE A 6 -24.05 5.27 -13.11
C PHE A 6 -23.38 3.94 -13.52
N VAL A 7 -24.12 3.04 -14.18
CA VAL A 7 -23.58 1.77 -14.67
C VAL A 7 -22.45 1.99 -15.68
N ALA A 8 -22.59 2.96 -16.59
CA ALA A 8 -21.53 3.32 -17.52
C ALA A 8 -20.26 3.79 -16.79
N SER A 9 -20.39 4.62 -15.76
CA SER A 9 -19.26 5.10 -14.95
C SER A 9 -18.58 3.97 -14.18
N LEU A 10 -19.35 3.02 -13.66
CA LEU A 10 -18.86 1.84 -12.95
C LEU A 10 -18.08 0.90 -13.88
N VAL A 11 -18.63 0.59 -15.05
CA VAL A 11 -17.97 -0.27 -16.04
C VAL A 11 -16.72 0.42 -16.59
N ALA A 12 -16.82 1.71 -16.94
CA ALA A 12 -15.68 2.49 -17.42
C ALA A 12 -14.56 2.56 -16.35
N GLY A 13 -14.93 2.79 -15.08
CA GLY A 13 -13.98 2.80 -13.96
C GLY A 13 -13.31 1.43 -13.74
N GLY A 14 -14.08 0.34 -13.77
CA GLY A 14 -13.54 -1.01 -13.64
C GLY A 14 -12.60 -1.40 -14.79
N CYS A 15 -12.99 -1.11 -16.03
CA CYS A 15 -12.15 -1.35 -17.21
C CYS A 15 -10.89 -0.47 -17.22
N ALA A 16 -11.01 0.80 -16.83
CA ALA A 16 -9.86 1.70 -16.71
C ALA A 16 -8.88 1.20 -15.64
N GLY A 17 -9.38 0.80 -14.46
CA GLY A 17 -8.57 0.20 -13.40
C GLY A 17 -7.83 -1.05 -13.86
N MET A 18 -8.53 -1.96 -14.55
CA MET A 18 -7.91 -3.15 -15.13
C MET A 18 -6.81 -2.82 -16.13
N CYS A 19 -7.04 -1.85 -17.00
CA CYS A 19 -6.07 -1.45 -18.01
C CYS A 19 -4.79 -0.89 -17.35
N VAL A 20 -4.96 -0.05 -16.34
CA VAL A 20 -3.85 0.48 -15.52
C VAL A 20 -3.11 -0.67 -14.84
N ASP A 21 -3.83 -1.57 -14.17
CA ASP A 21 -3.24 -2.71 -13.47
C ASP A 21 -2.46 -3.61 -14.42
N LEU A 22 -2.99 -3.96 -15.60
CA LEU A 22 -2.30 -4.80 -16.59
C LEU A 22 -1.03 -4.14 -17.14
N THR A 23 -1.07 -2.81 -17.34
CA THR A 23 0.06 -2.05 -17.88
C THR A 23 1.17 -1.90 -16.84
N LEU A 24 0.81 -1.65 -15.58
CA LEU A 24 1.76 -1.43 -14.49
C LEU A 24 2.17 -2.73 -13.77
N PHE A 25 1.45 -3.83 -14.00
CA PHE A 25 1.70 -5.11 -13.34
C PHE A 25 3.17 -5.55 -13.37
N PRO A 26 3.88 -5.44 -14.51
CA PRO A 26 5.28 -5.84 -14.55
C PRO A 26 6.18 -5.05 -13.61
N LEU A 27 5.94 -3.74 -13.52
CA LEU A 27 6.70 -2.85 -12.65
C LEU A 27 6.39 -3.12 -11.19
N ASP A 28 5.13 -3.35 -10.86
CA ASP A 28 4.70 -3.70 -9.50
C ASP A 28 5.33 -5.00 -9.03
N THR A 29 5.33 -6.04 -9.87
CA THR A 29 5.96 -7.32 -9.55
C THR A 29 7.47 -7.21 -9.36
N ILE A 30 8.15 -6.40 -10.18
CA ILE A 30 9.60 -6.16 -10.01
C ILE A 30 9.86 -5.43 -8.70
N LYS A 31 9.10 -4.37 -8.40
CA LYS A 31 9.22 -3.60 -7.17
C LYS A 31 8.99 -4.46 -5.93
N THR A 32 7.93 -5.28 -5.91
CA THR A 32 7.63 -6.14 -4.75
C THR A 32 8.72 -7.19 -4.54
N ARG A 33 9.29 -7.76 -5.60
CA ARG A 33 10.40 -8.72 -5.51
C ARG A 33 11.71 -8.09 -5.04
N LEU A 34 11.99 -6.86 -5.45
CA LEU A 34 13.14 -6.09 -4.96
C LEU A 34 13.00 -5.72 -3.47
N GLN A 35 11.76 -5.49 -3.01
CA GLN A 35 11.45 -5.18 -1.61
C GLN A 35 11.30 -6.43 -0.72
N SER A 36 11.28 -7.64 -1.30
CA SER A 36 11.19 -8.90 -0.56
C SER A 36 12.47 -9.18 0.23
N GLN A 37 12.34 -9.63 1.47
CA GLN A 37 13.48 -10.01 2.33
C GLN A 37 14.28 -11.20 1.79
N GLN A 38 13.71 -12.00 0.89
CA GLN A 38 14.36 -13.17 0.30
C GLN A 38 15.32 -12.81 -0.85
N GLY A 39 15.26 -11.58 -1.36
CA GLY A 39 16.03 -11.10 -2.50
C GLY A 39 15.41 -11.43 -3.86
N PHE A 40 15.72 -10.61 -4.87
CA PHE A 40 15.05 -10.60 -6.19
C PHE A 40 15.03 -11.97 -6.90
N TYR A 41 16.18 -12.65 -6.97
CA TYR A 41 16.29 -13.93 -7.68
C TYR A 41 15.55 -15.07 -6.97
N LYS A 42 15.54 -15.09 -5.63
CA LYS A 42 14.80 -16.09 -4.85
C LYS A 42 13.30 -15.85 -4.86
N ALA A 43 12.86 -14.60 -4.98
CA ALA A 43 11.47 -14.23 -5.16
C ALA A 43 10.92 -14.47 -6.60
N GLY A 44 11.68 -15.14 -7.46
CA GLY A 44 11.26 -15.54 -8.81
C GLY A 44 11.81 -14.70 -9.97
N GLY A 45 12.67 -13.71 -9.70
CA GLY A 45 13.36 -12.92 -10.73
C GLY A 45 12.40 -12.29 -11.74
N PHE A 46 12.54 -12.61 -13.03
CA PHE A 46 11.64 -12.19 -14.10
C PHE A 46 10.60 -13.25 -14.53
N ARG A 47 10.52 -14.40 -13.84
CA ARG A 47 9.52 -15.44 -14.17
C ARG A 47 8.19 -15.16 -13.50
N GLY A 48 7.08 -15.44 -14.19
CA GLY A 48 5.73 -15.31 -13.62
C GLY A 48 5.38 -13.87 -13.22
N ILE A 49 5.75 -12.90 -14.05
CA ILE A 49 5.54 -11.46 -13.77
C ILE A 49 4.06 -11.11 -13.59
N TYR A 50 3.16 -11.81 -14.27
CA TYR A 50 1.70 -11.63 -14.18
C TYR A 50 1.03 -12.46 -13.06
N ALA A 51 1.80 -13.07 -12.16
CA ALA A 51 1.26 -13.79 -11.01
C ALA A 51 0.53 -12.81 -10.06
N GLY A 52 -0.79 -12.92 -9.96
CA GLY A 52 -1.65 -12.05 -9.15
C GLY A 52 -2.59 -11.13 -9.94
N VAL A 53 -2.51 -11.11 -11.28
CA VAL A 53 -3.51 -10.41 -12.12
C VAL A 53 -4.94 -10.87 -11.82
N PRO A 54 -5.24 -12.18 -11.66
CA PRO A 54 -6.60 -12.62 -11.36
C PRO A 54 -7.14 -12.05 -10.04
N SER A 55 -6.30 -11.92 -9.00
CA SER A 55 -6.72 -11.26 -7.76
C SER A 55 -7.06 -9.79 -7.98
N ALA A 56 -6.20 -9.04 -8.67
CA ALA A 56 -6.42 -7.61 -8.94
C ALA A 56 -7.71 -7.39 -9.76
N ALA A 57 -7.93 -8.25 -10.74
CA ALA A 57 -9.11 -8.23 -11.59
C ALA A 57 -10.42 -8.37 -10.81
N VAL A 58 -10.47 -9.32 -9.86
CA VAL A 58 -11.64 -9.57 -9.02
C VAL A 58 -11.96 -8.38 -8.10
N GLY A 59 -10.94 -7.65 -7.64
CA GLY A 59 -11.14 -6.48 -6.78
C GLY A 59 -11.50 -5.18 -7.52
N SER A 60 -11.22 -5.08 -8.81
CA SER A 60 -11.35 -3.82 -9.58
C SER A 60 -12.80 -3.32 -9.67
N PHE A 61 -13.74 -4.19 -10.04
CA PHE A 61 -15.15 -3.80 -10.19
C PHE A 61 -15.83 -3.46 -8.86
N PRO A 62 -15.69 -4.27 -7.78
CA PRO A 62 -16.26 -3.93 -6.47
C PRO A 62 -15.64 -2.67 -5.88
N ASN A 63 -14.34 -2.43 -6.11
CA ASN A 63 -13.66 -1.19 -5.70
C ASN A 63 -14.28 0.04 -6.38
N ALA A 64 -14.42 0.02 -7.71
CA ALA A 64 -15.05 1.11 -8.46
C ALA A 64 -16.50 1.34 -8.02
N ALA A 65 -17.25 0.26 -7.80
CA ALA A 65 -18.63 0.34 -7.33
C ALA A 65 -18.73 1.05 -5.97
N ALA A 66 -17.93 0.61 -4.99
CA ALA A 66 -17.93 1.20 -3.65
C ALA A 66 -17.53 2.68 -3.66
N PHE A 67 -16.54 3.04 -4.48
CA PHE A 67 -16.14 4.44 -4.66
C PHE A 67 -17.30 5.29 -5.20
N PHE A 68 -17.87 4.92 -6.36
CA PHE A 68 -18.92 5.74 -7.00
C PHE A 68 -20.22 5.80 -6.19
N VAL A 69 -20.65 4.70 -5.56
CA VAL A 69 -21.83 4.70 -4.68
C VAL A 69 -21.64 5.66 -3.51
N THR A 70 -20.48 5.58 -2.85
CA THR A 70 -20.19 6.42 -1.69
C THR A 70 -20.05 7.89 -2.08
N TYR A 71 -19.39 8.14 -3.21
CA TYR A 71 -19.22 9.47 -3.78
C TYR A 71 -20.58 10.12 -4.07
N ASP A 72 -21.48 9.42 -4.76
CA ASP A 72 -22.81 9.93 -5.10
C ASP A 72 -23.70 10.13 -3.87
N CYS A 73 -23.64 9.20 -2.91
CA CYS A 73 -24.36 9.31 -1.64
C CYS A 73 -23.90 10.53 -0.85
N THR A 74 -22.58 10.70 -0.71
CA THR A 74 -21.98 11.84 0.02
C THR A 74 -22.33 13.15 -0.66
N LYS A 75 -22.23 13.22 -1.99
CA LYS A 75 -22.60 14.41 -2.75
C LYS A 75 -24.08 14.75 -2.57
N SER A 76 -24.96 13.76 -2.58
CA SER A 76 -26.41 13.95 -2.41
C SER A 76 -26.74 14.46 -1.00
N LEU A 77 -26.10 13.90 0.03
CA LEU A 77 -26.27 14.34 1.42
C LEU A 77 -25.77 15.77 1.65
N LEU A 78 -24.57 16.11 1.15
CA LEU A 78 -24.00 17.46 1.28
C LEU A 78 -24.79 18.52 0.50
N SER A 79 -25.36 18.14 -0.66
CA SER A 79 -26.17 19.05 -1.47
C SER A 79 -27.58 19.24 -0.88
N ALA A 80 -28.16 18.20 -0.28
CA ALA A 80 -29.47 18.26 0.37
C ALA A 80 -29.46 19.09 1.67
N GLY A 81 -28.33 19.14 2.39
CA GLY A 81 -28.19 19.87 3.65
C GLY A 81 -28.04 21.40 3.53
N GLY A 82 -28.10 21.98 2.32
CA GLY A 82 -28.03 23.43 2.10
C GLY A 82 -26.68 24.12 2.39
N ALA A 83 -25.79 23.49 3.17
CA ALA A 83 -24.53 24.08 3.61
C ALA A 83 -23.46 24.25 2.52
N LEU A 84 -23.55 23.50 1.40
CA LEU A 84 -22.50 23.44 0.38
C LEU A 84 -23.01 23.51 -1.07
N ALA A 85 -24.18 24.11 -1.31
CA ALA A 85 -24.79 24.23 -2.64
C ALA A 85 -24.23 25.38 -3.49
N ALA A 86 -23.36 26.24 -2.93
CA ALA A 86 -22.86 27.40 -3.63
C ALA A 86 -21.68 27.06 -4.58
N PRO A 87 -21.56 27.74 -5.74
CA PRO A 87 -20.55 27.40 -6.75
C PRO A 87 -19.10 27.54 -6.27
N HIS A 88 -18.84 28.32 -5.21
CA HIS A 88 -17.51 28.49 -4.61
C HIS A 88 -17.09 27.34 -3.67
N VAL A 89 -18.04 26.54 -3.18
CA VAL A 89 -17.78 25.37 -2.30
C VAL A 89 -17.87 24.03 -3.02
N ALA A 90 -18.23 24.04 -4.32
CA ALA A 90 -18.30 22.84 -5.14
C ALA A 90 -17.00 21.99 -5.13
N PRO A 91 -15.78 22.57 -5.22
CA PRO A 91 -14.54 21.80 -5.13
C PRO A 91 -14.39 21.07 -3.80
N VAL A 92 -14.77 21.71 -2.69
CA VAL A 92 -14.70 21.14 -1.34
C VAL A 92 -15.67 19.98 -1.19
N THR A 93 -16.89 20.11 -1.72
CA THR A 93 -17.89 19.01 -1.75
C THR A 93 -17.37 17.81 -2.52
N HIS A 94 -16.74 18.04 -3.67
CA HIS A 94 -16.13 16.97 -4.48
C HIS A 94 -14.95 16.31 -3.75
N MET A 95 -14.12 17.09 -3.07
CA MET A 95 -13.00 16.59 -2.27
C MET A 95 -13.46 15.70 -1.10
N LEU A 96 -14.48 16.14 -0.35
CA LEU A 96 -15.02 15.37 0.77
C LEU A 96 -15.70 14.09 0.30
N ALA A 97 -16.50 14.17 -0.77
CA ALA A 97 -17.13 13.00 -1.38
C ALA A 97 -16.11 11.99 -1.92
N ALA A 98 -15.05 12.47 -2.57
CA ALA A 98 -13.99 11.60 -3.07
C ALA A 98 -13.17 10.96 -1.93
N SER A 99 -12.86 11.73 -0.89
CA SER A 99 -12.11 11.22 0.27
C SER A 99 -12.89 10.14 1.02
N LEU A 100 -14.19 10.36 1.25
CA LEU A 100 -15.07 9.34 1.85
C LEU A 100 -15.23 8.12 0.93
N GLY A 101 -15.37 8.35 -0.38
CA GLY A 101 -15.39 7.29 -1.38
C GLY A 101 -14.15 6.41 -1.35
N GLU A 102 -12.96 7.02 -1.27
CA GLU A 102 -11.69 6.30 -1.20
C GLU A 102 -11.56 5.49 0.08
N ILE A 103 -12.00 6.01 1.23
CA ILE A 103 -11.99 5.27 2.51
C ILE A 103 -12.85 4.00 2.41
N VAL A 104 -14.05 4.10 1.84
CA VAL A 104 -14.94 2.94 1.67
C VAL A 104 -14.37 1.97 0.62
N ALA A 105 -13.83 2.48 -0.48
CA ALA A 105 -13.17 1.68 -1.50
C ALA A 105 -11.96 0.91 -0.94
N CYS A 106 -11.21 1.51 -0.01
CA CYS A 106 -10.08 0.87 0.70
C CYS A 106 -10.49 -0.42 1.43
N LEU A 107 -11.73 -0.55 1.90
CA LEU A 107 -12.20 -1.77 2.58
C LEU A 107 -12.19 -2.99 1.63
N ILE A 108 -12.46 -2.76 0.35
CA ILE A 108 -12.46 -3.79 -0.68
C ILE A 108 -11.06 -3.94 -1.27
N ARG A 109 -10.37 -2.82 -1.53
CA ARG A 109 -9.07 -2.81 -2.19
C ARG A 109 -7.98 -3.47 -1.36
N VAL A 110 -7.94 -3.22 -0.05
CA VAL A 110 -6.87 -3.70 0.83
C VAL A 110 -6.74 -5.23 0.86
N PRO A 111 -7.81 -6.03 1.07
CA PRO A 111 -7.68 -7.49 1.05
C PRO A 111 -7.22 -8.01 -0.32
N THR A 112 -7.73 -7.44 -1.42
CA THR A 112 -7.29 -7.81 -2.77
C THR A 112 -5.81 -7.50 -2.99
N GLU A 113 -5.36 -6.33 -2.54
CA GLU A 113 -3.98 -5.87 -2.67
C GLU A 113 -3.02 -6.75 -1.85
N VAL A 114 -3.40 -7.13 -0.63
CA VAL A 114 -2.60 -8.06 0.21
C VAL A 114 -2.42 -9.41 -0.49
N ILE A 115 -3.47 -9.97 -1.07
CA ILE A 115 -3.39 -11.24 -1.80
C ILE A 115 -2.53 -11.09 -3.07
N LYS A 116 -2.71 -10.00 -3.81
CA LYS A 116 -1.91 -9.68 -5.01
C LYS A 116 -0.42 -9.62 -4.66
N GLN A 117 -0.06 -8.84 -3.65
CA GLN A 117 1.34 -8.68 -3.20
C GLN A 117 1.96 -9.98 -2.71
N ARG A 118 1.22 -10.78 -1.92
CA ARG A 118 1.70 -12.11 -1.48
C ARG A 118 1.90 -13.07 -2.65
N THR A 119 1.03 -13.00 -3.67
CA THR A 119 1.17 -13.80 -4.90
C THR A 119 2.37 -13.36 -5.74
N GLN A 120 2.64 -12.06 -5.83
CA GLN A 120 3.80 -11.53 -6.54
C GLN A 120 5.13 -11.90 -5.85
N ALA A 121 5.12 -11.97 -4.52
CA ALA A 121 6.28 -12.38 -3.70
C ALA A 121 6.51 -13.90 -3.70
N SER A 122 5.47 -14.71 -3.92
CA SER A 122 5.55 -16.18 -3.99
C SER A 122 4.93 -16.71 -5.30
N PRO A 123 5.65 -16.63 -6.43
CA PRO A 123 5.09 -16.96 -7.75
C PRO A 123 4.78 -18.45 -7.94
N SER A 124 5.26 -19.32 -7.06
CA SER A 124 5.03 -20.77 -7.12
C SER A 124 3.67 -21.21 -6.55
N SER A 125 2.91 -20.31 -5.93
CA SER A 125 1.62 -20.64 -5.31
C SER A 125 0.45 -19.96 -6.02
N THR A 126 -0.63 -20.70 -6.23
CA THR A 126 -1.88 -20.16 -6.79
C THR A 126 -2.48 -19.10 -5.86
N THR A 127 -3.05 -18.03 -6.42
CA THR A 127 -3.75 -16.96 -5.69
C THR A 127 -4.75 -17.50 -4.65
N TYR A 128 -5.49 -18.55 -5.00
CA TYR A 128 -6.45 -19.22 -4.11
C TYR A 128 -5.77 -19.90 -2.91
N HIS A 129 -4.63 -20.55 -3.14
CA HIS A 129 -3.85 -21.18 -2.07
C HIS A 129 -3.31 -20.12 -1.10
N ILE A 130 -2.84 -18.99 -1.61
CA ILE A 130 -2.34 -17.87 -0.80
C ILE A 130 -3.47 -17.23 0.02
N LEU A 131 -4.65 -17.06 -0.56
CA LEU A 131 -5.83 -16.58 0.15
C LEU A 131 -6.20 -17.52 1.30
N LEU A 132 -6.31 -18.83 1.04
CA LEU A 132 -6.66 -19.82 2.06
C LEU A 132 -5.59 -19.92 3.15
N ALA A 133 -4.31 -19.92 2.79
CA ALA A 133 -3.20 -19.93 3.75
C ALA A 133 -3.25 -18.69 4.64
N THR A 134 -3.45 -17.50 4.05
CA THR A 134 -3.57 -16.24 4.81
C THR A 134 -4.76 -16.27 5.77
N LEU A 135 -5.91 -16.78 5.33
CA LEU A 135 -7.10 -16.91 6.18
C LEU A 135 -6.92 -17.93 7.30
N ARG A 136 -6.20 -19.03 7.06
CA ARG A 136 -5.93 -20.06 8.08
C ARG A 136 -4.90 -19.62 9.12
N GLU A 137 -3.83 -18.94 8.68
CA GLU A 137 -2.68 -18.59 9.54
C GLU A 137 -2.86 -17.26 10.26
N GLU A 138 -3.39 -16.24 9.58
CA GLU A 138 -3.50 -14.87 10.11
C GLU A 138 -4.96 -14.41 10.30
N GLY A 139 -5.93 -15.19 9.83
CA GLY A 139 -7.35 -14.85 9.86
C GLY A 139 -7.69 -13.63 9.00
N VAL A 140 -8.89 -13.09 9.21
CA VAL A 140 -9.39 -11.88 8.53
C VAL A 140 -8.48 -10.67 8.81
N ARG A 141 -7.87 -10.61 9.99
CA ARG A 141 -6.97 -9.52 10.38
C ARG A 141 -5.70 -9.47 9.53
N GLY A 142 -5.24 -10.62 9.02
CA GLY A 142 -4.13 -10.70 8.05
C GLY A 142 -4.44 -10.05 6.71
N LEU A 143 -5.70 -10.13 6.25
CA LEU A 143 -6.15 -9.51 4.99
C LEU A 143 -6.25 -7.98 5.08
N TYR A 144 -6.55 -7.43 6.26
CA TYR A 144 -6.59 -5.98 6.50
C TYR A 144 -5.27 -5.42 7.03
N ARG A 145 -4.20 -6.22 7.01
CA ARG A 145 -2.86 -5.79 7.42
C ARG A 145 -2.37 -4.71 6.47
N GLY A 146 -2.37 -3.46 6.94
CA GLY A 146 -1.98 -2.30 6.16
C GLY A 146 -3.12 -1.30 5.89
N TYR A 147 -4.38 -1.62 6.24
CA TYR A 147 -5.52 -0.72 6.01
C TYR A 147 -5.29 0.70 6.55
N GLY A 148 -4.87 0.84 7.82
CA GLY A 148 -4.58 2.15 8.41
C GLY A 148 -3.37 2.86 7.79
N SER A 149 -2.44 2.14 7.17
CA SER A 149 -1.36 2.76 6.40
C SER A 149 -1.89 3.32 5.08
N THR A 150 -2.75 2.55 4.40
CA THR A 150 -3.39 2.94 3.15
C THR A 150 -4.24 4.19 3.34
N VAL A 151 -5.18 4.19 4.29
CA VAL A 151 -6.08 5.34 4.52
C VAL A 151 -5.31 6.63 4.80
N VAL A 152 -4.28 6.57 5.63
CA VAL A 152 -3.49 7.76 5.96
C VAL A 152 -2.59 8.22 4.81
N ARG A 153 -2.29 7.35 3.84
CA ARG A 153 -1.64 7.78 2.60
C ARG A 153 -2.64 8.45 1.66
N GLU A 154 -3.84 7.88 1.52
CA GLU A 154 -4.87 8.39 0.61
C GLU A 154 -5.39 9.78 1.01
N ILE A 155 -5.54 10.06 2.31
CA ILE A 155 -6.11 11.33 2.78
C ILE A 155 -5.23 12.53 2.38
N PRO A 156 -3.93 12.60 2.76
CA PRO A 156 -3.05 13.70 2.33
C PRO A 156 -2.88 13.75 0.81
N PHE A 157 -2.82 12.61 0.14
CA PHE A 157 -2.72 12.54 -1.31
C PHE A 157 -3.93 13.20 -1.98
N SER A 158 -5.15 12.87 -1.52
CA SER A 158 -6.39 13.48 -2.00
C SER A 158 -6.44 14.98 -1.71
N LEU A 159 -6.00 15.41 -0.52
CA LEU A 159 -5.99 16.82 -0.14
C LEU A 159 -5.10 17.69 -1.03
N VAL A 160 -4.03 17.14 -1.61
CA VAL A 160 -3.15 17.86 -2.54
C VAL A 160 -3.62 17.69 -3.99
N GLN A 161 -3.98 16.47 -4.38
CA GLN A 161 -4.33 16.14 -5.77
C GLN A 161 -5.58 16.88 -6.23
N PHE A 162 -6.66 16.88 -5.45
CA PHE A 162 -7.95 17.42 -5.91
C PHE A 162 -7.94 18.94 -6.13
N PRO A 163 -7.42 19.78 -5.21
CA PRO A 163 -7.32 21.22 -5.45
C PRO A 163 -6.45 21.53 -6.67
N LEU A 164 -5.33 20.83 -6.82
CA LEU A 164 -4.43 21.03 -7.94
C LEU A 164 -5.07 20.60 -9.26
N TRP A 165 -5.82 19.49 -9.27
CA TRP A 165 -6.58 19.05 -10.43
C TRP A 165 -7.67 20.05 -10.83
N GLU A 166 -8.46 20.56 -9.88
CA GLU A 166 -9.48 21.58 -10.15
C GLU A 166 -8.85 22.88 -10.65
N TYR A 167 -7.75 23.32 -10.05
CA TYR A 167 -7.02 24.51 -10.49
C TYR A 167 -6.52 24.38 -11.93
N LEU A 168 -5.88 23.26 -12.27
CA LEU A 168 -5.38 23.00 -13.62
C LEU A 168 -6.51 22.92 -14.65
N LYS A 169 -7.62 22.28 -14.29
CA LYS A 169 -8.81 22.25 -15.14
C LYS A 169 -9.39 23.66 -15.35
N ALA A 170 -9.53 24.45 -14.29
CA ALA A 170 -10.06 25.80 -14.38
C ALA A 170 -9.17 26.71 -15.26
N LEU A 171 -7.86 26.63 -15.07
CA LEU A 171 -6.88 27.36 -15.87
C LEU A 171 -6.96 26.98 -17.36
N TRP A 172 -7.00 25.69 -17.65
CA TRP A 172 -7.05 25.20 -19.04
C TRP A 172 -8.41 25.50 -19.69
N SER A 173 -9.51 25.33 -18.96
CA SER A 173 -10.85 25.72 -19.41
C SER A 173 -10.92 27.22 -19.74
N SER A 174 -10.37 28.07 -18.87
CA SER A 174 -10.32 29.52 -19.10
C SER A 174 -9.47 29.92 -20.32
N ARG A 175 -8.44 29.15 -20.66
CA ARG A 175 -7.60 29.38 -21.85
C ARG A 175 -8.26 28.93 -23.16
N GLN A 176 -9.06 27.86 -23.12
CA GLN A 176 -9.75 27.32 -24.31
C GLN A 176 -11.16 27.91 -24.52
N GLY A 177 -11.81 28.39 -23.47
CA GLY A 177 -13.19 28.91 -23.51
C GLY A 177 -14.25 27.83 -23.71
N HIS A 178 -13.92 26.54 -23.58
CA HIS A 178 -14.83 25.39 -23.76
C HIS A 178 -14.64 24.39 -22.61
N THR A 179 -15.60 23.49 -22.41
CA THR A 179 -15.47 22.38 -21.45
C THR A 179 -14.33 21.42 -21.86
N LEU A 180 -13.58 20.94 -20.88
CA LEU A 180 -12.41 20.09 -21.13
C LEU A 180 -12.79 18.70 -21.66
N TYR A 181 -12.01 18.22 -22.62
CA TYR A 181 -12.10 16.83 -23.09
C TYR A 181 -11.57 15.85 -22.02
N SER A 182 -12.08 14.61 -22.02
CA SER A 182 -11.72 13.58 -21.03
C SER A 182 -10.20 13.32 -20.94
N TRP A 183 -9.48 13.37 -22.07
CA TRP A 183 -8.03 13.19 -22.08
C TRP A 183 -7.27 14.38 -21.48
N GLN A 184 -7.76 15.61 -21.65
CA GLN A 184 -7.17 16.81 -21.04
C GLN A 184 -7.33 16.77 -19.52
N ALA A 185 -8.51 16.36 -19.05
CA ALA A 185 -8.76 16.13 -17.62
C ALA A 185 -7.85 15.04 -17.04
N ALA A 186 -7.56 13.98 -17.83
CA ALA A 186 -6.64 12.92 -17.44
C ALA A 186 -5.19 13.42 -17.34
N VAL A 187 -4.71 14.26 -18.28
CA VAL A 187 -3.37 14.87 -18.20
C VAL A 187 -3.24 15.78 -16.97
N CYS A 188 -4.25 16.61 -16.69
CA CYS A 188 -4.28 17.43 -15.48
C CYS A 188 -4.27 16.55 -14.23
N GLY A 189 -5.02 15.45 -14.23
CA GLY A 189 -5.07 14.49 -13.13
C GLY A 189 -3.74 13.78 -12.90
N ALA A 190 -3.04 13.39 -13.98
CA ALA A 190 -1.74 12.76 -13.92
C ALA A 190 -0.67 13.71 -13.35
N PHE A 191 -0.65 14.97 -13.79
CA PHE A 191 0.28 15.96 -13.25
C PHE A 191 -0.04 16.29 -11.79
N ALA A 192 -1.31 16.49 -11.46
CA ALA A 192 -1.74 16.71 -10.08
C ALA A 192 -1.36 15.54 -9.17
N GLY A 193 -1.55 14.30 -9.65
CA GLY A 193 -1.17 13.08 -8.94
C GLY A 193 0.35 12.96 -8.76
N ALA A 194 1.15 13.36 -9.75
CA ALA A 194 2.62 13.37 -9.65
C ALA A 194 3.11 14.37 -8.60
N VAL A 195 2.56 15.59 -8.59
CA VAL A 195 2.89 16.61 -7.58
C VAL A 195 2.41 16.17 -6.19
N ALA A 196 1.19 15.61 -6.08
CA ALA A 196 0.68 15.07 -4.84
C ALA A 196 1.60 13.96 -4.31
N ALA A 197 1.98 12.99 -5.16
CA ALA A 197 2.91 11.93 -4.79
C ALA A 197 4.25 12.49 -4.31
N PHE A 198 4.82 13.48 -5.01
CA PHE A 198 6.08 14.11 -4.61
C PHE A 198 5.98 14.77 -3.23
N VAL A 199 4.90 15.50 -2.97
CA VAL A 199 4.65 16.18 -1.69
C VAL A 199 4.38 15.19 -0.56
N THR A 200 3.69 14.08 -0.83
CA THR A 200 3.34 13.08 0.20
C THR A 200 4.45 12.05 0.46
N THR A 201 5.37 11.85 -0.49
CA THR A 201 6.50 10.91 -0.33
C THR A 201 7.33 11.12 0.95
N PRO A 202 7.74 12.35 1.35
CA PRO A 202 8.45 12.55 2.61
C PRO A 202 7.57 12.29 3.85
N LEU A 203 6.26 12.54 3.77
CA LEU A 203 5.30 12.18 4.83
C LEU A 203 5.18 10.65 4.97
N ASP A 204 5.16 9.93 3.85
CA ASP A 204 5.15 8.46 3.82
C ASP A 204 6.43 7.87 4.44
N VAL A 205 7.59 8.50 4.19
CA VAL A 205 8.87 8.12 4.81
C VAL A 205 8.91 8.46 6.30
N ALA A 206 8.40 9.62 6.71
CA ALA A 206 8.35 10.00 8.12
C ALA A 206 7.41 9.07 8.92
N LYS A 207 6.24 8.75 8.35
CA LYS A 207 5.27 7.87 8.99
C LYS A 207 5.79 6.43 9.10
N THR A 208 6.42 5.90 8.06
CA THR A 208 7.03 4.56 8.12
C THR A 208 8.15 4.50 9.15
N ARG A 209 9.00 5.53 9.24
CA ARG A 209 10.04 5.62 10.27
C ARG A 209 9.46 5.68 11.69
N ILE A 210 8.40 6.45 11.93
CA ILE A 210 7.76 6.53 13.25
C ILE A 210 7.03 5.22 13.63
N MET A 211 6.38 4.56 12.67
CA MET A 211 5.74 3.25 12.88
C MET A 211 6.77 2.14 13.15
N LEU A 212 7.95 2.21 12.53
CA LEU A 212 9.07 1.29 12.80
C LEU A 212 9.82 1.64 14.10
N ALA A 213 9.77 2.90 14.55
CA ALA A 213 10.48 3.37 15.75
C ALA A 213 9.87 2.88 17.09
N LYS A 214 8.69 2.25 17.09
CA LYS A 214 8.13 1.61 18.30
C LYS A 214 7.83 0.13 18.09
N SER A 215 8.87 -0.69 18.19
CA SER A 215 8.77 -2.11 18.59
C SER A 215 9.90 -2.57 19.51
N VAL A 216 10.76 -1.66 20.00
CA VAL A 216 11.88 -2.02 20.89
C VAL A 216 11.52 -1.94 22.39
N CYS A 217 10.38 -1.34 22.77
CA CYS A 217 9.99 -1.23 24.18
C CYS A 217 9.03 -2.35 24.60
N GLY A 218 9.54 -3.58 24.68
CA GLY A 218 8.80 -4.72 25.24
C GLY A 218 9.60 -6.01 25.44
N GLN A 219 10.82 -6.13 24.90
CA GLN A 219 11.64 -7.34 25.06
C GLN A 219 12.97 -7.12 25.81
N HIS A 220 13.20 -5.95 26.40
CA HIS A 220 14.41 -5.68 27.20
C HIS A 220 14.20 -5.88 28.71
N THR A 221 13.29 -6.77 29.13
CA THR A 221 13.18 -7.19 30.54
C THR A 221 13.24 -8.71 30.72
N GLN A 222 13.26 -9.50 29.64
CA GLN A 222 13.29 -10.97 29.74
C GLN A 222 14.61 -11.62 29.25
N GLY A 223 15.58 -10.82 28.80
CA GLY A 223 16.93 -11.28 28.46
C GLY A 223 17.96 -11.14 29.59
N ASP A 224 17.72 -10.23 30.54
CA ASP A 224 18.74 -9.84 31.53
C ASP A 224 18.77 -10.67 32.82
N LEU A 225 17.76 -11.51 33.07
CA LEU A 225 17.78 -12.43 34.22
C LEU A 225 18.44 -13.78 33.91
N HIS A 226 18.62 -14.15 32.64
CA HIS A 226 19.18 -15.47 32.29
C HIS A 226 20.69 -15.44 32.02
N GLN A 227 21.30 -14.26 31.87
CA GLN A 227 22.75 -14.12 31.68
C GLN A 227 23.52 -13.82 32.97
N ARG A 228 22.84 -13.48 34.07
CA ARG A 228 23.49 -13.09 35.34
C ARG A 228 23.82 -14.26 36.28
N GLY A 229 23.60 -15.51 35.85
CA GLY A 229 23.89 -16.73 36.63
C GLY A 229 25.14 -17.50 36.21
N ARG A 230 25.88 -17.07 35.17
CA ARG A 230 27.05 -17.78 34.66
C ARG A 230 28.29 -16.89 34.71
N VAL A 231 28.68 -16.49 35.92
CA VAL A 231 29.99 -15.88 36.19
C VAL A 231 31.04 -16.99 36.10
N HIS A 232 31.79 -16.93 35.02
CA HIS A 232 32.99 -17.72 34.74
C HIS A 232 34.12 -17.22 35.65
N LEU A 233 34.69 -18.08 36.50
CA LEU A 233 35.91 -17.80 37.26
C LEU A 233 37.13 -17.78 36.31
N PRO A 234 37.96 -16.73 36.31
CA PRO A 234 39.26 -16.76 35.65
C PRO A 234 40.33 -17.32 36.59
N GLY A 235 41.09 -18.32 36.11
CA GLY A 235 42.24 -18.88 36.81
C GLY A 235 43.48 -17.99 36.70
N SER A 236 44.26 -17.95 37.78
CA SER A 236 45.60 -17.36 37.83
C SER A 236 46.45 -18.01 38.93
N LEU A 237 47.55 -18.63 38.50
CA LEU A 237 48.89 -18.71 39.11
C LEU A 237 49.13 -19.52 40.40
N ARG A 238 49.87 -20.64 40.26
CA ARG A 238 50.98 -20.96 41.15
C ARG A 238 52.05 -21.80 40.43
N GLU A 239 53.29 -21.30 40.48
CA GLU A 239 54.51 -21.91 39.97
C GLU A 239 54.98 -23.14 40.79
N GLY A 240 55.80 -24.00 40.17
CA GLY A 240 56.68 -24.95 40.87
C GLY A 240 56.93 -26.30 40.16
N PRO A 241 58.16 -26.61 39.67
CA PRO A 241 58.53 -27.80 38.87
C PRO A 241 59.29 -28.86 39.72
N PRO A 242 60.04 -29.85 39.18
CA PRO A 242 60.13 -30.44 37.82
C PRO A 242 59.91 -31.97 37.81
N HIS A 243 59.92 -32.64 36.64
CA HIS A 243 60.68 -33.89 36.40
C HIS A 243 60.35 -34.50 35.01
N PHE A 244 61.37 -34.50 34.14
CA PHE A 244 61.81 -35.55 33.21
C PHE A 244 60.82 -36.44 32.43
N ALA A 245 61.00 -36.44 31.09
CA ALA A 245 61.01 -37.56 30.12
C ALA A 245 60.41 -37.05 28.79
N VAL A 246 61.13 -36.74 27.72
CA VAL A 246 62.01 -37.54 26.82
C VAL A 246 61.35 -38.83 26.32
N ALA A 247 61.41 -38.98 24.98
CA ALA A 247 61.08 -40.13 24.13
C ALA A 247 59.60 -40.22 23.69
N ALA A 248 59.22 -40.46 22.43
CA ALA A 248 59.93 -40.65 21.18
C ALA A 248 58.87 -40.63 20.04
N ARG A 249 59.23 -40.17 18.84
CA ARG A 249 58.69 -40.68 17.55
C ARG A 249 59.31 -42.08 17.29
N PRO A 250 58.98 -42.87 16.24
CA PRO A 250 57.98 -42.78 15.14
C PRO A 250 57.08 -44.05 15.11
N LEU A 251 56.12 -44.27 14.19
CA LEU A 251 56.14 -44.31 12.71
C LEU A 251 54.81 -43.80 12.12
#